data_AF-A0AAP3ZWW1-F1
#
_entry.id   AF-A0AAP3ZWW1-F1
#
_cell.length_a   1.000
_cell.length_b   1.000
_cell.length_c   1.000
_cell.angle_alpha   90.00
_cell.angle_beta   90.00
_cell.angle_gamma   90.00
#
_symmetry.space_group_name_H-M   'P 1'
#
loop_
_entity.id
_entity.type
_entity.pdbx_description
1 polymer ?
#
loop_
_entity_poly.entity_id
_entity_poly.type
_entity_poly.pdbx_seq_one_letter_code
_entity_poly.pdbx_strand_id
1 'polypeptide(L)'
;MMRQDMDFRKVLILIYIQTYEVIIDINEIIDLTGINYIIVKELIFELNYDQYIYYDESLRVYKMTRLGREFLHSHYLNKIKLEDLQTASLGPDSTKKFHIFIPKNFHRRFK
;
A
#
# COMPACT_ATOMS: atom_id res chain seq x y z
N MET A 1 -21.90 -13.23 -5.80
CA MET A 1 -21.77 -11.77 -5.88
C MET A 1 -20.42 -11.49 -6.52
N MET A 2 -20.39 -10.99 -7.77
CA MET A 2 -19.14 -10.81 -8.54
C MET A 2 -18.25 -9.81 -7.81
N ARG A 3 -17.04 -10.22 -7.41
CA ARG A 3 -16.01 -9.30 -6.92
C ARG A 3 -15.53 -8.49 -8.11
N GLN A 4 -15.81 -7.19 -8.12
CA GLN A 4 -15.17 -6.29 -9.06
C GLN A 4 -13.69 -6.22 -8.70
N ASP A 5 -12.83 -6.53 -9.67
CA ASP A 5 -11.40 -6.29 -9.54
C ASP A 5 -11.19 -4.78 -9.31
N MET A 6 -10.63 -4.43 -8.16
CA MET A 6 -10.31 -3.04 -7.84
C MET A 6 -9.23 -2.54 -8.81
N ASP A 7 -9.37 -1.30 -9.28
CA ASP A 7 -8.36 -0.64 -10.10
C ASP A 7 -6.98 -0.74 -9.43
N PHE A 8 -5.98 -1.21 -10.19
CA PHE A 8 -4.61 -1.39 -9.72
C PHE A 8 -4.04 -0.11 -9.06
N ARG A 9 -4.44 1.08 -9.51
CA ARG A 9 -4.01 2.36 -8.94
C ARG A 9 -4.53 2.55 -7.52
N LYS A 10 -5.76 2.14 -7.23
CA LYS A 10 -6.30 2.12 -5.86
C LYS A 10 -5.57 1.11 -4.99
N VAL A 11 -5.23 -0.06 -5.56
CA VAL A 11 -4.43 -1.08 -4.86
C VAL A 11 -3.05 -0.53 -4.48
N LEU A 12 -2.38 0.21 -5.37
CA LEU A 12 -1.09 0.85 -5.07
C LEU A 12 -1.20 1.86 -3.91
N ILE A 13 -2.24 2.68 -3.91
CA ILE A 13 -2.50 3.62 -2.81
C ILE A 13 -2.70 2.87 -1.49
N LEU A 14 -3.48 1.79 -1.49
CA LEU A 14 -3.66 0.96 -0.29
C LEU A 14 -2.31 0.36 0.17
N ILE A 15 -1.51 -0.21 -0.73
CA ILE A 15 -0.19 -0.76 -0.38
C ILE A 15 0.71 0.32 0.24
N TYR A 16 0.70 1.53 -0.33
CA TYR A 16 1.47 2.65 0.20
C TYR A 16 1.03 3.01 1.63
N ILE A 17 -0.28 3.16 1.87
CA ILE A 17 -0.82 3.44 3.21
C ILE A 17 -0.45 2.34 4.22
N GLN A 18 -0.53 1.08 3.81
CA GLN A 18 -0.16 -0.05 4.67
C GLN A 18 1.34 -0.08 5.01
N THR A 19 2.19 0.40 4.10
CA THR A 19 3.65 0.37 4.25
C THR A 19 4.14 1.48 5.18
N TYR A 20 3.57 2.67 5.04
CA TYR A 20 4.06 3.86 5.75
C TYR A 20 3.24 4.25 6.98
N GLU A 21 2.08 3.60 7.19
CA GLU A 21 1.17 3.62 8.35
C GLU A 21 0.72 4.99 8.90
N VAL A 22 1.24 6.10 8.40
CA VAL A 22 1.17 7.37 9.13
C VAL A 22 0.91 8.57 8.23
N ILE A 23 1.36 8.66 6.97
CA ILE A 23 1.12 9.85 6.14
C ILE A 23 0.93 9.47 4.67
N ILE A 24 -0.12 10.00 4.03
CA ILE A 24 -0.20 10.03 2.56
C ILE A 24 0.45 11.33 2.09
N ASP A 25 1.69 11.25 1.61
CA ASP A 25 2.18 12.28 0.71
C ASP A 25 1.62 12.00 -0.69
N ILE A 26 0.66 12.84 -1.11
CA ILE A 26 0.05 12.73 -2.44
C ILE A 26 1.13 12.85 -3.52
N ASN A 27 2.20 13.64 -3.30
CA ASN A 27 3.28 13.76 -4.27
C ASN A 27 4.07 12.46 -4.39
N GLU A 28 4.32 11.74 -3.30
CA GLU A 28 4.97 10.43 -3.37
C GLU A 28 4.08 9.42 -4.11
N ILE A 29 2.76 9.45 -3.92
CA ILE A 29 1.84 8.61 -4.69
C ILE A 29 1.90 8.98 -6.17
N ILE A 30 1.93 10.27 -6.52
CA ILE A 30 2.07 10.74 -7.90
C ILE A 30 3.38 10.23 -8.50
N ASP A 31 4.49 10.35 -7.78
CA ASP A 31 5.81 9.91 -8.24
C ASP A 31 5.87 8.39 -8.44
N LEU A 32 5.25 7.62 -7.54
CA LEU A 32 5.18 6.16 -7.62
C LEU A 32 4.28 5.65 -8.75
N THR A 33 3.17 6.34 -8.98
CA THR A 33 2.12 5.88 -9.90
C THR A 33 2.18 6.52 -11.28
N GLY A 34 2.87 7.66 -11.42
CA GLY A 34 2.86 8.51 -12.60
C GLY A 34 1.49 9.16 -12.87
N ILE A 35 0.58 9.16 -11.89
CA ILE A 35 -0.80 9.64 -12.04
C ILE A 35 -0.87 11.14 -11.72
N ASN A 36 -1.71 11.88 -12.44
CA ASN A 36 -1.98 13.28 -12.12
C ASN A 36 -2.60 13.45 -10.72
N TYR A 37 -2.22 14.52 -10.02
CA TYR A 37 -2.74 14.92 -8.72
C TYR A 37 -4.26 14.85 -8.56
N ILE A 38 -5.01 15.36 -9.55
CA ILE A 38 -6.48 15.39 -9.50
C ILE A 38 -7.02 13.96 -9.43
N ILE A 39 -6.48 13.07 -10.26
CA ILE A 39 -6.88 11.66 -10.30
C ILE A 39 -6.49 10.97 -8.99
N VAL A 40 -5.30 11.22 -8.44
CA VAL A 40 -4.92 10.64 -7.13
C VAL A 40 -5.90 11.05 -6.03
N LYS A 41 -6.33 12.32 -6.01
CA LYS A 41 -7.36 12.79 -5.07
C LYS A 41 -8.70 12.09 -5.26
N GLU A 42 -9.15 11.92 -6.50
CA GLU A 42 -10.39 11.18 -6.80
C GLU A 42 -10.29 9.74 -6.31
N LEU A 43 -9.16 9.05 -6.56
CA LEU A 43 -8.95 7.68 -6.08
C LEU A 43 -8.94 7.58 -4.55
N ILE A 44 -8.33 8.54 -3.86
CA ILE A 44 -8.35 8.60 -2.38
C ILE A 44 -9.78 8.84 -1.87
N PHE A 45 -10.53 9.73 -2.50
CA PHE A 45 -11.93 9.99 -2.15
C PHE A 45 -12.79 8.74 -2.34
N GLU A 46 -12.65 8.05 -3.47
CA GLU A 46 -13.36 6.79 -3.73
C GLU A 46 -12.99 5.70 -2.71
N LEU A 47 -11.69 5.53 -2.39
CA LEU A 47 -11.25 4.58 -1.37
C LEU A 47 -11.80 4.89 0.02
N ASN A 48 -11.99 6.17 0.35
CA ASN A 48 -12.59 6.61 1.60
C ASN A 48 -14.10 6.34 1.60
N TYR A 49 -14.79 6.68 0.52
CA TYR A 49 -16.21 6.42 0.32
C TYR A 49 -16.54 4.91 0.41
N ASP A 50 -15.71 4.08 -0.22
CA ASP A 50 -15.79 2.62 -0.20
C ASP A 50 -15.32 1.99 1.13
N GLN A 51 -14.96 2.82 2.12
CA GLN A 51 -14.55 2.42 3.48
C GLN A 51 -13.28 1.56 3.54
N TYR A 52 -12.40 1.61 2.54
CA TYR A 52 -11.09 0.94 2.61
C TYR A 52 -10.08 1.75 3.44
N ILE A 53 -10.25 3.06 3.49
CA ILE A 53 -9.44 3.99 4.28
C ILE A 53 -10.35 4.98 5.01
N TYR A 54 -9.81 5.66 6.02
CA TYR A 54 -10.48 6.76 6.71
C TYR A 54 -9.48 7.89 6.99
N TYR A 55 -9.97 9.12 7.13
CA TYR A 55 -9.13 10.26 7.52
C TYR A 55 -9.19 10.44 9.03
N ASP A 56 -8.03 10.37 9.69
CA ASP A 56 -7.85 10.63 11.11
C ASP A 56 -7.61 12.13 11.31
N GLU A 57 -8.62 12.87 11.76
CA GLU A 57 -8.54 14.33 11.93
C GLU A 57 -7.51 14.75 12.98
N SER A 58 -7.28 13.92 14.00
CA SER A 58 -6.35 14.25 15.09
C SER A 58 -4.90 14.23 14.61
N LEU A 59 -4.59 13.30 13.71
CA LEU A 59 -3.25 13.15 13.14
C LEU A 59 -3.11 13.79 11.75
N ARG A 60 -4.23 14.23 11.15
CA ARG A 60 -4.34 14.80 9.79
C ARG A 60 -3.85 13.86 8.68
N VAL A 61 -4.15 12.58 8.81
CA VAL A 61 -3.59 11.52 7.95
C VAL A 61 -4.62 10.48 7.59
N TYR A 62 -4.43 9.80 6.46
CA TYR A 62 -5.27 8.68 6.08
C TYR A 62 -4.74 7.39 6.69
N LYS A 63 -5.64 6.60 7.25
CA LYS A 63 -5.35 5.28 7.83
C LYS A 63 -6.19 4.22 7.16
N MET A 64 -5.68 2.98 7.19
CA MET A 64 -6.39 1.85 6.62
C MET A 64 -7.45 1.30 7.58
N THR A 65 -8.64 1.00 7.06
CA THR A 65 -9.68 0.30 7.83
C THR A 65 -9.39 -1.20 7.91
N ARG A 66 -10.18 -1.93 8.70
CA ARG A 66 -10.17 -3.39 8.69
C ARG A 66 -10.50 -3.96 7.30
N LEU A 67 -11.46 -3.36 6.60
CA LEU A 67 -11.88 -3.77 5.26
C LEU A 67 -10.74 -3.60 4.24
N GLY A 68 -10.01 -2.48 4.27
CA GLY A 68 -8.81 -2.24 3.46
C GLY A 68 -7.75 -3.31 3.64
N ARG A 69 -7.45 -3.65 4.89
CA ARG A 69 -6.48 -4.71 5.23
C ARG A 69 -6.94 -6.07 4.72
N GLU A 70 -8.17 -6.48 5.03
CA GLU A 70 -8.72 -7.77 4.59
C GLU A 70 -8.71 -7.90 3.05
N PHE A 71 -9.03 -6.81 2.35
CA PHE A 71 -8.95 -6.75 0.89
C PHE A 71 -7.52 -6.98 0.38
N LEU A 72 -6.53 -6.23 0.88
CA LEU A 72 -5.13 -6.40 0.48
C LEU A 72 -4.59 -7.78 0.83
N HIS A 73 -4.90 -8.30 2.01
CA HIS A 73 -4.46 -9.64 2.45
C HIS A 73 -5.00 -10.74 1.55
N SER A 74 -6.29 -10.67 1.22
CA SER A 74 -6.95 -11.71 0.41
C SER A 74 -6.55 -11.71 -1.06
N HIS A 75 -6.12 -10.57 -1.63
CA HIS A 75 -5.86 -10.44 -3.07
C HIS A 75 -4.38 -10.21 -3.43
N TYR A 76 -3.57 -9.62 -2.54
CA TYR A 76 -2.22 -9.13 -2.91
C TYR A 76 -1.11 -9.49 -1.91
N LEU A 77 -1.40 -9.65 -0.61
CA LEU A 77 -0.39 -9.94 0.42
C LEU A 77 -0.27 -11.42 0.82
N ASN A 78 -1.06 -12.31 0.21
CA ASN A 78 -1.04 -13.77 0.47
C ASN A 78 0.24 -14.50 -0.01
N LYS A 79 1.39 -13.82 -0.10
CA LYS A 79 2.71 -14.43 -0.34
C LYS A 79 3.81 -14.00 0.63
N ILE A 80 3.48 -13.30 1.72
CA ILE A 80 4.41 -13.11 2.84
C ILE A 80 3.69 -13.54 4.11
N LYS A 81 4.04 -14.71 4.63
CA LYS A 81 3.57 -15.17 5.93
C LYS A 81 4.15 -14.23 6.99
N LEU A 82 3.28 -13.50 7.70
CA LEU A 82 3.64 -12.65 8.84
C LEU A 82 4.34 -13.42 9.98
N GLU A 83 4.28 -14.75 9.95
CA GLU A 83 4.96 -15.65 10.90
C GLU A 83 6.50 -15.59 10.78
N ASP A 84 7.06 -15.14 9.65
CA ASP A 84 8.52 -14.98 9.49
C ASP A 84 9.08 -13.70 10.15
N LEU A 85 8.23 -12.77 10.58
CA LEU A 85 8.65 -11.51 11.23
C LEU A 85 8.75 -11.60 12.75
N GLN A 86 8.25 -12.67 13.39
CA GLN A 86 8.31 -12.83 14.85
C GLN A 86 9.54 -13.63 15.33
N THR A 87 10.34 -14.19 14.41
CA THR A 87 11.56 -14.95 14.74
C THR A 87 12.86 -14.16 14.58
N ALA A 88 12.81 -12.89 14.16
CA ALA A 88 13.99 -12.02 14.18
C ALA A 88 14.19 -11.44 15.59
N SER A 89 14.74 -12.31 16.44
CA SER A 89 15.47 -12.07 17.67
C SER A 89 15.62 -10.60 18.11
N LEU A 90 15.12 -10.32 19.31
CA LEU A 90 15.74 -9.38 20.24
C LEU A 90 17.26 -9.60 20.26
N GLY A 91 17.98 -8.73 19.57
CA GLY A 91 19.45 -8.68 19.51
C GLY A 91 19.86 -7.24 19.17
N PRO A 92 20.90 -6.69 19.82
CA PRO A 92 21.13 -5.25 19.90
C PRO A 92 21.95 -4.67 18.73
N ASP A 93 21.69 -5.07 17.48
CA ASP A 93 22.43 -4.53 16.31
C ASP A 93 21.49 -4.10 15.17
N SER A 94 20.90 -2.92 15.35
CA SER A 94 20.03 -2.23 14.39
C SER A 94 20.83 -1.45 13.34
N THR A 95 21.52 -2.15 12.42
CA THR A 95 21.97 -1.55 11.14
C THR A 95 21.94 -2.55 9.99
N LYS A 96 20.76 -3.12 9.67
CA LYS A 96 20.58 -3.80 8.38
C LYS A 96 19.71 -2.96 7.46
N LYS A 97 20.38 -2.29 6.52
CA LYS A 97 19.75 -1.64 5.36
C LYS A 97 18.96 -2.71 4.61
N PHE A 98 17.65 -2.53 4.50
CA PHE A 98 16.81 -3.38 3.65
C PHE A 98 17.26 -3.19 2.20
N HIS A 99 17.73 -4.25 1.56
CA HIS A 99 18.01 -4.27 0.13
C HIS A 99 16.79 -4.84 -0.59
N ILE A 100 16.09 -3.99 -1.35
CA ILE A 100 15.01 -4.43 -2.23
C ILE A 100 15.66 -5.02 -3.49
N PHE A 101 15.38 -6.29 -3.77
CA PHE A 101 15.85 -6.97 -4.97
C PHE A 101 14.87 -6.75 -6.13
N ILE A 102 15.33 -6.11 -7.21
CA ILE A 102 14.57 -5.96 -8.46
C ILE A 102 15.16 -6.90 -9.53
N PRO A 103 14.40 -7.87 -10.06
CA PRO A 103 14.89 -8.78 -11.10
C PRO A 103 15.24 -8.05 -12.41
N LYS A 104 16.38 -8.38 -13.02
CA LYS A 104 16.90 -7.76 -14.27
C LYS A 104 15.95 -7.78 -15.47
N ASN A 105 14.90 -8.60 -15.45
CA ASN A 105 13.93 -8.76 -16.55
C ASN A 105 12.58 -8.06 -16.31
N PHE A 106 12.46 -7.21 -15.28
CA PHE A 106 11.20 -6.55 -14.94
C PHE A 106 10.60 -5.73 -16.11
N HIS A 107 11.43 -5.19 -17.00
CA HIS A 107 10.99 -4.36 -18.12
C HIS A 107 10.49 -5.12 -19.38
N ARG A 108 10.54 -6.46 -19.42
CA ARG A 108 10.37 -7.20 -20.68
C ARG A 108 8.94 -7.58 -21.09
N ARG A 109 7.90 -7.20 -20.33
CA ARG A 109 6.51 -7.58 -20.65
C ARG A 109 5.60 -6.49 -21.23
N PHE A 110 6.14 -5.31 -21.52
CA PHE A 110 5.41 -4.25 -22.22
C PHE A 110 6.11 -3.92 -23.54
N LYS A 111 5.86 -4.71 -24.58
CA LYS A 111 6.11 -4.38 -25.98
C LYS A 111 4.97 -4.92 -26.82
#